data_AF-A0A2H9U3T0-F1
#
_entry.id   AF-A0A2H9U3T0-F1
#
_cell.length_a   1.000
_cell.length_b   1.000
_cell.length_c   1.000
_cell.angle_alpha   90.00
_cell.angle_beta   90.00
_cell.angle_gamma   90.00
#
_symmetry.space_group_name_H-M   'P 1'
#
loop_
_entity.id
_entity.type
_entity.pdbx_description
1 polymer ?
#
loop_
_entity_poly.entity_id
_entity_poly.type
_entity_poly.pdbx_seq_one_letter_code
_entity_poly.pdbx_strand_id
1 'polypeptide(L)'
;MGCLVRATALILTLFGLCGLPTVNAAPSNQLALRSSSALVVDLATGKTLYQKSASTTRPIASLTKLMTALVVLDAKQSLNQMLTIDEHDRDAVKYTHSRIRIGTQVTRRDALHLALMSSENRMASALARHYPGGRTAFVKAMNRKAQQLGMRHTRFYDSTGLSAQNVSTARDLAKLLAVAYRQPLIRQFTQDSDQPVTFQTPSYSLMFNNTNPLVKNPDWGVGLSKTGFTDEAGRCLIMRAKPDNRELAIILLNSVGKRTPIGDANRIRKWLKAG
;
A
#
# COMPACT_ATOMS: atom_id res chain seq x y z
N MET A 1 13.42 81.18 57.17
CA MET A 1 12.27 82.09 56.92
C MET A 1 11.91 82.01 55.45
N GLY A 2 10.62 81.79 55.14
CA GLY A 2 10.00 82.00 53.80
C GLY A 2 10.38 80.96 52.74
N CYS A 3 9.60 79.93 52.40
CA CYS A 3 8.19 79.84 51.95
C CYS A 3 7.98 80.29 50.48
N LEU A 4 7.15 79.50 49.78
CA LEU A 4 6.44 79.74 48.49
C LEU A 4 7.27 79.48 47.20
N VAL A 5 6.79 78.82 46.12
CA VAL A 5 5.43 78.53 45.60
C VAL A 5 5.42 77.23 44.79
N ARG A 6 4.26 76.58 44.75
CA ARG A 6 3.83 75.42 43.94
C ARG A 6 3.99 75.58 42.43
N ALA A 7 4.29 74.48 41.73
CA ALA A 7 3.73 74.17 40.41
C ALA A 7 3.82 72.66 40.13
N THR A 8 2.80 71.90 40.55
CA THR A 8 2.54 70.54 40.10
C THR A 8 1.97 70.58 38.68
N ALA A 9 2.79 70.24 37.68
CA ALA A 9 2.33 69.89 36.35
C ALA A 9 2.37 68.35 36.22
N LEU A 10 1.20 67.71 36.15
CA LEU A 10 1.11 66.32 35.72
C LEU A 10 -0.18 66.09 34.95
N ILE A 11 -0.04 65.21 33.96
CA ILE A 11 -1.07 64.60 33.10
C ILE A 11 -1.20 65.30 31.75
N LEU A 12 -0.32 64.92 30.83
CA LEU A 12 -0.68 64.78 29.41
C LEU A 12 -0.72 63.28 29.06
N THR A 13 -1.93 62.84 28.76
CA THR A 13 -2.33 61.65 28.04
C THR A 13 -1.70 61.58 26.64
N LEU A 14 -1.15 60.42 26.26
CA LEU A 14 -1.53 59.60 25.09
C LEU A 14 -0.50 58.47 24.89
N PHE A 15 -0.74 57.29 25.46
CA PHE A 15 -0.14 56.06 24.95
C PHE A 15 -0.94 55.65 23.71
N GLY A 16 -0.55 56.23 22.57
CA GLY A 16 -0.92 55.73 21.26
C GLY A 16 0.02 54.62 20.83
N LEU A 17 -0.54 53.69 20.03
CA LEU A 17 0.09 52.57 19.34
C LEU A 17 0.39 51.36 20.24
N CYS A 18 0.08 50.13 19.85
CA CYS A 18 -0.17 49.60 18.53
C CYS A 18 -1.04 48.35 18.69
N GLY A 19 -2.21 48.32 18.07
CA GLY A 19 -2.94 47.06 17.92
C GLY A 19 -2.08 46.12 17.09
N LEU A 20 -1.46 45.13 17.74
CA LEU A 20 -0.82 44.03 17.04
C LEU A 20 -1.90 43.37 16.17
N PRO A 21 -1.68 43.18 14.86
CA PRO A 21 -2.62 42.41 14.08
C PRO A 21 -2.61 41.00 14.67
N THR A 22 -3.76 40.57 15.19
CA THR A 22 -3.99 39.16 15.48
C THR A 22 -3.92 38.43 14.15
N VAL A 23 -2.75 37.86 13.85
CA VAL A 23 -2.59 36.96 12.73
C VAL A 23 -3.41 35.72 13.08
N ASN A 24 -4.68 35.71 12.68
CA ASN A 24 -5.47 34.50 12.64
C ASN A 24 -4.74 33.55 11.68
N ALA A 25 -3.98 32.62 12.24
CA ALA A 25 -3.45 31.50 11.48
C ALA A 25 -4.64 30.75 10.89
N ALA A 26 -4.87 30.91 9.58
CA ALA A 26 -5.82 30.08 8.85
C ALA A 26 -5.47 28.61 9.15
N PRO A 27 -6.45 27.73 9.42
CA PRO A 27 -6.17 26.33 9.62
C PRO A 27 -5.40 25.83 8.39
N SER A 28 -4.15 25.41 8.56
CA SER A 28 -3.36 24.92 7.45
C SER A 28 -4.11 23.72 6.87
N ASN A 29 -4.62 23.83 5.64
CA ASN A 29 -5.25 22.74 4.91
C ASN A 29 -4.20 21.69 4.46
N GLN A 30 -3.17 21.48 5.28
CA GLN A 30 -2.01 20.66 5.00
C GLN A 30 -2.34 19.21 5.36
N LEU A 31 -2.35 18.36 4.33
CA LEU A 31 -2.56 16.93 4.49
C LEU A 31 -1.42 16.30 5.34
N ALA A 32 -1.75 15.96 6.59
CA ALA A 32 -0.81 15.35 7.53
C ALA A 32 -0.89 13.81 7.51
N LEU A 33 -0.14 13.18 6.60
CA LEU A 33 -0.02 11.72 6.52
C LEU A 33 1.02 11.18 7.50
N ARG A 34 0.67 10.04 8.11
CA ARG A 34 1.56 9.27 9.01
C ARG A 34 2.40 8.23 8.28
N SER A 35 2.20 8.08 6.97
CA SER A 35 3.11 7.37 6.06
C SER A 35 4.36 8.22 5.79
N SER A 36 5.53 7.57 5.83
CA SER A 36 6.81 8.23 5.55
C SER A 36 6.99 8.54 4.07
N SER A 37 6.41 7.74 3.17
CA SER A 37 6.27 8.08 1.76
C SER A 37 4.82 7.93 1.28
N ALA A 38 4.40 8.84 0.42
CA ALA A 38 3.08 8.81 -0.19
C ALA A 38 3.08 9.36 -1.61
N LEU A 39 2.17 8.86 -2.43
CA LEU A 39 1.86 9.39 -3.75
C LEU A 39 0.34 9.24 -3.99
N VAL A 40 -0.31 10.34 -4.36
CA VAL A 40 -1.72 10.39 -4.75
C VAL A 40 -1.80 10.99 -6.14
N VAL A 41 -2.38 10.24 -7.08
CA VAL A 41 -2.53 10.65 -8.48
C VAL A 41 -4.00 10.60 -8.86
N ASP A 42 -4.47 11.64 -9.52
CA ASP A 42 -5.74 11.67 -10.22
C ASP A 42 -5.61 10.88 -11.52
N LEU A 43 -6.31 9.75 -11.63
CA LEU A 43 -6.11 8.84 -12.75
C LEU A 43 -6.82 9.29 -14.03
N ALA A 44 -7.81 10.18 -13.95
CA ALA A 44 -8.47 10.75 -15.12
C ALA A 44 -7.55 11.75 -15.82
N THR A 45 -6.81 12.56 -15.06
CA THR A 45 -5.95 13.63 -15.60
C THR A 45 -4.46 13.27 -15.64
N GLY A 46 -4.04 12.24 -14.91
CA GLY A 46 -2.63 11.90 -14.67
C GLY A 46 -1.91 12.86 -13.71
N LYS A 47 -2.62 13.87 -13.15
CA LYS A 47 -2.02 14.87 -12.26
C LYS A 47 -1.66 14.25 -10.92
N THR A 48 -0.41 14.47 -10.48
CA THR A 48 -0.03 14.19 -9.09
C THR A 48 -0.69 15.23 -8.18
N LEU A 49 -1.59 14.77 -7.30
CA LEU A 49 -2.31 15.60 -6.34
C LEU A 49 -1.51 15.82 -5.06
N TYR A 50 -0.81 14.78 -4.61
CA TYR A 50 0.02 14.83 -3.42
C TYR A 50 1.21 13.89 -3.55
N GLN A 51 2.36 14.32 -3.04
CA GLN A 51 3.53 13.47 -2.92
C GLN A 51 4.32 13.83 -1.66
N LYS A 52 4.85 12.79 -0.99
CA LYS A 52 5.74 12.91 0.17
C LYS A 52 6.82 11.86 0.00
N SER A 53 8.08 12.28 -0.14
CA SER A 53 9.23 11.37 -0.29
C SER A 53 8.97 10.24 -1.32
N ALA A 54 8.29 10.56 -2.43
CA ALA A 54 7.73 9.57 -3.34
C ALA A 54 8.78 8.80 -4.15
N SER A 55 10.00 9.34 -4.24
CA SER A 55 11.17 8.71 -4.89
C SER A 55 12.10 8.01 -3.89
N THR A 56 11.78 7.98 -2.59
CA THR A 56 12.60 7.31 -1.59
C THR A 56 12.39 5.80 -1.67
N THR A 57 13.48 5.05 -1.85
CA THR A 57 13.47 3.58 -1.86
C THR A 57 13.17 3.05 -0.47
N ARG A 58 12.19 2.16 -0.36
CA ARG A 58 11.77 1.52 0.90
C ARG A 58 11.46 0.06 0.69
N PRO A 59 11.59 -0.79 1.73
CA PRO A 59 11.00 -2.13 1.71
C PRO A 59 9.48 -2.02 1.51
N ILE A 60 8.91 -2.88 0.67
CA ILE A 60 7.49 -2.77 0.26
C ILE A 60 6.60 -3.91 0.75
N ALA A 61 7.19 -4.83 1.52
CA ALA A 61 6.50 -5.99 2.03
C ALA A 61 5.66 -6.70 0.93
N SER A 62 4.45 -7.16 1.30
CA SER A 62 3.53 -7.88 0.42
C SER A 62 2.96 -7.08 -0.77
N LEU A 63 3.27 -5.79 -0.94
CA LEU A 63 2.98 -5.11 -2.21
C LEU A 63 3.69 -5.81 -3.38
N THR A 64 4.80 -6.48 -3.09
CA THR A 64 5.51 -7.43 -3.97
C THR A 64 4.55 -8.36 -4.74
N LYS A 65 3.48 -8.84 -4.10
CA LYS A 65 2.62 -9.88 -4.68
C LYS A 65 1.85 -9.41 -5.92
N LEU A 66 1.73 -8.10 -6.17
CA LEU A 66 1.24 -7.60 -7.45
C LEU A 66 2.20 -7.91 -8.59
N MET A 67 3.52 -7.78 -8.38
CA MET A 67 4.52 -8.20 -9.36
C MET A 67 4.53 -9.72 -9.54
N THR A 68 4.41 -10.47 -8.43
CA THR A 68 4.28 -11.94 -8.46
C THR A 68 3.12 -12.37 -9.35
N ALA A 69 1.94 -11.77 -9.17
CA ALA A 69 0.77 -12.09 -9.98
C ALA A 69 0.97 -11.77 -11.47
N LEU A 70 1.58 -10.61 -11.80
CA LEU A 70 1.91 -10.28 -13.19
C LEU A 70 2.80 -11.34 -13.82
N VAL A 71 3.91 -11.70 -13.16
CA VAL A 71 4.86 -12.69 -13.69
C VAL A 71 4.21 -14.07 -13.87
N VAL A 72 3.38 -14.51 -12.94
CA VAL A 72 2.63 -15.78 -13.07
C VAL A 72 1.70 -15.74 -14.28
N LEU A 73 0.94 -14.67 -14.45
CA LEU A 73 -0.03 -14.55 -15.55
C LEU A 73 0.67 -14.41 -16.91
N ASP A 74 1.78 -13.68 -16.98
CA ASP A 74 2.57 -13.51 -18.20
C ASP A 74 3.23 -14.82 -18.66
N ALA A 75 3.47 -15.76 -17.74
CA ALA A 75 3.99 -17.09 -18.05
C ALA A 75 2.97 -17.98 -18.80
N LYS A 76 1.68 -17.61 -18.79
CA LYS A 76 0.58 -18.32 -19.46
C LYS A 76 0.49 -19.83 -19.12
N GLN A 77 0.97 -20.23 -17.95
CA GLN A 77 0.80 -21.60 -17.46
C GLN A 77 -0.69 -21.84 -17.12
N SER A 78 -1.14 -23.10 -17.22
CA SER A 78 -2.54 -23.46 -16.95
C SER A 78 -3.00 -23.01 -15.57
N LEU A 79 -4.02 -22.17 -15.49
CA LEU A 79 -4.59 -21.73 -14.21
C LEU A 79 -5.23 -22.88 -13.40
N ASN A 80 -5.55 -24.00 -14.06
CA ASN A 80 -6.14 -25.18 -13.44
C ASN A 80 -5.10 -26.19 -12.96
N GLN A 81 -3.81 -25.96 -13.21
CA GLN A 81 -2.76 -26.85 -12.69
C GLN A 81 -2.84 -26.88 -11.15
N MET A 82 -2.86 -28.08 -10.59
CA MET A 82 -2.73 -28.30 -9.16
C MET A 82 -1.29 -28.07 -8.73
N LEU A 83 -1.11 -27.20 -7.74
CA LEU A 83 0.15 -26.90 -7.09
C LEU A 83 0.13 -27.53 -5.71
N THR A 84 1.10 -28.38 -5.42
CA THR A 84 1.29 -28.91 -4.06
C THR A 84 2.10 -27.90 -3.26
N ILE A 85 1.56 -27.45 -2.12
CA ILE A 85 2.25 -26.65 -1.11
C ILE A 85 3.17 -27.57 -0.32
N ASP A 86 4.48 -27.33 -0.34
CA ASP A 86 5.48 -28.19 0.31
C ASP A 86 6.27 -27.46 1.41
N GLU A 87 7.18 -28.18 2.07
CA GLU A 87 8.02 -27.63 3.15
C GLU A 87 8.86 -26.42 2.69
N HIS A 88 9.22 -26.33 1.41
CA HIS A 88 9.96 -25.19 0.87
C HIS A 88 9.11 -23.93 0.74
N ASP A 89 7.78 -24.03 0.86
CA ASP A 89 6.89 -22.87 0.86
C ASP A 89 6.68 -22.29 2.26
N ARG A 90 7.19 -22.94 3.31
CA ARG A 90 7.19 -22.36 4.65
C ARG A 90 8.10 -21.14 4.70
N ASP A 91 7.63 -20.14 5.42
CA ASP A 91 8.42 -18.95 5.69
C ASP A 91 9.51 -19.27 6.72
N ALA A 92 10.76 -19.29 6.26
CA ALA A 92 11.95 -19.43 7.09
C ALA A 92 12.68 -18.09 7.36
N VAL A 93 12.14 -16.97 6.88
CA VAL A 93 12.75 -15.63 6.98
C VAL A 93 12.13 -14.83 8.14
N LYS A 94 10.81 -14.79 8.20
CA LYS A 94 10.03 -14.02 9.18
C LYS A 94 9.15 -14.90 10.06
N TYR A 95 9.16 -16.22 9.85
CA TYR A 95 8.36 -17.20 10.58
C TYR A 95 6.86 -16.84 10.62
N THR A 96 6.36 -16.27 9.52
CA THR A 96 4.95 -15.90 9.41
C THR A 96 4.04 -17.13 9.46
N HIS A 97 2.94 -16.98 10.19
CA HIS A 97 1.93 -18.02 10.31
C HIS A 97 1.10 -18.14 9.04
N SER A 98 0.73 -19.37 8.66
CA SER A 98 -0.29 -19.66 7.66
C SER A 98 -1.11 -20.87 8.11
N ARG A 99 -2.43 -20.80 7.89
CA ARG A 99 -3.37 -21.88 8.23
C ARG A 99 -3.40 -23.01 7.18
N ILE A 100 -2.85 -22.77 6.00
CA ILE A 100 -2.78 -23.77 4.92
C ILE A 100 -1.78 -24.85 5.31
N ARG A 101 -2.18 -26.11 5.33
CA ARG A 101 -1.31 -27.23 5.73
C ARG A 101 -0.27 -27.55 4.65
N ILE A 102 0.89 -28.08 5.02
CA ILE A 102 1.82 -28.66 4.05
C ILE A 102 1.22 -29.95 3.47
N GLY A 103 1.52 -30.22 2.20
CA GLY A 103 0.88 -31.26 1.40
C GLY A 103 -0.42 -30.81 0.73
N THR A 104 -0.90 -29.59 1.04
CA THR A 104 -2.14 -29.06 0.44
C THR A 104 -1.97 -28.92 -1.07
N GLN A 105 -2.92 -29.43 -1.84
CA GLN A 105 -3.01 -29.14 -3.27
C GLN A 105 -4.04 -28.02 -3.52
N VAL A 106 -3.68 -27.09 -4.40
CA VAL A 106 -4.48 -25.90 -4.73
C VAL A 106 -4.30 -25.55 -6.20
N THR A 107 -5.33 -25.06 -6.88
CA THR A 107 -5.15 -24.62 -8.27
C THR A 107 -4.24 -23.38 -8.33
N ARG A 108 -3.51 -23.19 -9.45
CA ARG A 108 -2.75 -21.95 -9.68
C ARG A 108 -3.64 -20.71 -9.57
N ARG A 109 -4.90 -20.79 -10.03
CA ARG A 109 -5.89 -19.73 -9.90
C ARG A 109 -6.16 -19.36 -8.44
N ASP A 110 -6.45 -20.35 -7.60
CA ASP A 110 -6.76 -20.11 -6.19
C ASP A 110 -5.52 -19.65 -5.42
N ALA A 111 -4.33 -20.16 -5.78
CA ALA A 111 -3.08 -19.67 -5.22
C ALA A 111 -2.87 -18.17 -5.54
N LEU A 112 -3.14 -17.74 -6.77
CA LEU A 112 -3.12 -16.31 -7.14
C LEU A 112 -4.14 -15.51 -6.35
N HIS A 113 -5.37 -16.02 -6.25
CA HIS A 113 -6.44 -15.36 -5.52
C HIS A 113 -6.06 -15.14 -4.04
N LEU A 114 -5.69 -16.20 -3.33
CA LEU A 114 -5.32 -16.14 -1.92
C LEU A 114 -4.06 -15.30 -1.66
N ALA A 115 -3.10 -15.30 -2.57
CA ALA A 115 -1.92 -14.44 -2.50
C ALA A 115 -2.28 -12.95 -2.61
N LEU A 116 -3.27 -12.60 -3.43
CA LEU A 116 -3.68 -11.21 -3.65
C LEU A 116 -4.67 -10.71 -2.59
N MET A 117 -5.78 -11.43 -2.36
CA MET A 117 -6.83 -11.06 -1.41
C MET A 117 -6.32 -11.09 0.03
N SER A 118 -5.86 -12.26 0.48
CA SER A 118 -5.48 -12.53 1.87
C SER A 118 -4.00 -12.40 2.15
N SER A 119 -3.20 -12.05 1.13
CA SER A 119 -1.75 -11.90 1.27
C SER A 119 -1.02 -13.17 1.67
N GLU A 120 -1.56 -14.35 1.36
CA GLU A 120 -1.00 -15.65 1.78
C GLU A 120 0.42 -15.87 1.21
N ASN A 121 1.39 -16.03 2.11
CA ASN A 121 2.80 -16.17 1.75
C ASN A 121 3.12 -17.53 1.12
N ARG A 122 2.54 -18.62 1.64
CA ARG A 122 2.74 -19.98 1.09
C ARG A 122 2.29 -20.07 -0.36
N MET A 123 1.17 -19.43 -0.68
CA MET A 123 0.65 -19.36 -2.05
C MET A 123 1.60 -18.62 -2.99
N ALA A 124 2.09 -17.44 -2.59
CA ALA A 124 3.08 -16.70 -3.37
C ALA A 124 4.44 -17.44 -3.52
N SER A 125 4.87 -18.17 -2.50
CA SER A 125 6.09 -18.99 -2.56
C SER A 125 5.92 -20.18 -3.51
N ALA A 126 4.79 -20.90 -3.41
CA ALA A 126 4.47 -22.03 -4.28
C ALA A 126 4.35 -21.61 -5.75
N LEU A 127 3.69 -20.48 -6.03
CA LEU A 127 3.61 -19.92 -7.39
C LEU A 127 5.01 -19.70 -8.00
N ALA A 128 5.95 -19.19 -7.22
CA ALA A 128 7.33 -18.96 -7.67
C ALA A 128 8.12 -20.27 -7.81
N ARG A 129 7.89 -21.27 -6.95
CA ARG A 129 8.53 -22.58 -7.02
C ARG A 129 8.09 -23.38 -8.24
N HIS A 130 6.80 -23.34 -8.56
CA HIS A 130 6.18 -24.02 -9.71
C HIS A 130 6.30 -23.24 -11.04
N TYR A 131 7.05 -22.14 -11.05
CA TYR A 131 7.38 -21.42 -12.26
C TYR A 131 8.45 -22.18 -13.07
N PRO A 132 8.45 -22.13 -14.42
CA PRO A 132 9.49 -22.78 -15.23
C PRO A 132 10.88 -22.22 -14.90
N GLY A 133 11.80 -23.11 -14.49
CA GLY A 133 13.12 -22.71 -13.96
C GLY A 133 13.13 -22.31 -12.48
N GLY A 134 12.03 -22.53 -11.76
CA GLY A 134 11.91 -22.39 -10.32
C GLY A 134 12.03 -20.95 -9.81
N ARG A 135 12.27 -20.82 -8.49
CA ARG A 135 12.31 -19.52 -7.79
C ARG A 135 13.34 -18.56 -8.37
N THR A 136 14.52 -19.06 -8.74
CA THR A 136 15.58 -18.24 -9.32
C THR A 136 15.14 -17.62 -10.65
N ALA A 137 14.51 -18.40 -11.54
CA ALA A 137 13.96 -17.87 -12.78
C ALA A 137 12.79 -16.93 -12.54
N PHE A 138 11.95 -17.21 -11.53
CA PHE A 138 10.83 -16.35 -11.15
C PHE A 138 11.31 -14.95 -10.71
N VAL A 139 12.27 -14.87 -9.79
CA VAL A 139 12.82 -13.59 -9.31
C VAL A 139 13.53 -12.83 -10.44
N LYS A 140 14.23 -13.53 -11.35
CA LYS A 140 14.78 -12.92 -12.56
C LYS A 140 13.68 -12.33 -13.45
N ALA A 141 12.55 -13.03 -13.62
CA ALA A 141 11.41 -12.53 -14.38
C ALA A 141 10.74 -11.31 -13.72
N MET A 142 10.62 -11.30 -12.38
CA MET A 142 10.12 -10.13 -11.63
C MET A 142 10.98 -8.89 -11.87
N ASN A 143 12.31 -9.02 -11.77
CA ASN A 143 13.22 -7.89 -11.98
C ASN A 143 13.27 -7.45 -13.46
N ARG A 144 13.23 -8.39 -14.40
CA ARG A 144 13.12 -8.06 -15.84
C ARG A 144 11.83 -7.28 -16.13
N LYS A 145 10.71 -7.68 -15.53
CA LYS A 145 9.45 -6.94 -15.64
C LYS A 145 9.57 -5.55 -15.03
N ALA A 146 10.16 -5.42 -13.85
CA ALA A 146 10.40 -4.11 -13.24
C ALA A 146 11.18 -3.17 -14.19
N GLN A 147 12.23 -3.68 -14.84
CA GLN A 147 12.99 -2.93 -15.84
C GLN A 147 12.15 -2.54 -17.06
N GLN A 148 11.36 -3.47 -17.61
CA GLN A 148 10.43 -3.20 -18.73
C GLN A 148 9.40 -2.13 -18.40
N LEU A 149 8.94 -2.08 -17.15
CA LEU A 149 8.03 -1.05 -16.65
C LEU A 149 8.73 0.27 -16.31
N GLY A 150 10.06 0.37 -16.47
CA GLY A 150 10.84 1.53 -16.11
C GLY A 150 10.90 1.79 -14.60
N MET A 151 10.72 0.76 -13.77
CA MET A 151 10.76 0.83 -12.31
C MET A 151 12.22 0.85 -11.81
N ARG A 152 12.92 1.97 -12.04
CA ARG A 152 14.38 2.08 -11.91
C ARG A 152 14.90 1.96 -10.46
N HIS A 153 14.06 2.17 -9.46
CA HIS A 153 14.41 2.09 -8.05
C HIS A 153 13.75 0.89 -7.36
N THR A 154 13.36 -0.12 -8.14
CA THR A 154 12.72 -1.34 -7.66
C THR A 154 13.63 -2.53 -7.83
N ARG A 155 13.70 -3.37 -6.79
CA ARG A 155 14.36 -4.66 -6.84
C ARG A 155 13.52 -5.69 -6.08
N PHE A 156 13.35 -6.85 -6.68
CA PHE A 156 12.72 -8.01 -6.06
C PHE A 156 13.78 -9.06 -5.73
N TYR A 157 13.70 -9.59 -4.52
CA TYR A 157 14.53 -10.66 -3.97
C TYR A 157 13.72 -11.96 -3.81
N ASP A 158 12.44 -11.85 -3.43
CA ASP A 158 11.52 -12.97 -3.32
C ASP A 158 10.11 -12.63 -3.83
N SER A 159 9.24 -13.64 -3.98
CA SER A 159 7.87 -13.50 -4.50
C SER A 159 6.82 -13.08 -3.47
N THR A 160 7.17 -13.12 -2.18
CA THR A 160 6.24 -12.92 -1.06
C THR A 160 6.29 -11.50 -0.53
N GLY A 161 7.47 -10.85 -0.56
CA GLY A 161 7.73 -9.58 0.12
C GLY A 161 8.20 -9.73 1.56
N LEU A 162 8.64 -10.91 2.00
CA LEU A 162 9.14 -11.11 3.35
C LEU A 162 10.56 -10.60 3.54
N SER A 163 11.40 -10.65 2.50
CA SER A 163 12.72 -10.03 2.51
C SER A 163 12.61 -8.51 2.48
N ALA A 164 13.33 -7.85 3.38
CA ALA A 164 13.49 -6.39 3.35
C ALA A 164 14.23 -5.90 2.09
N GLN A 165 14.85 -6.81 1.33
CA GLN A 165 15.50 -6.50 0.05
C GLN A 165 14.50 -6.31 -1.10
N ASN A 166 13.23 -6.70 -0.92
CA ASN A 166 12.13 -6.30 -1.80
C ASN A 166 11.83 -4.82 -1.58
N VAL A 167 12.40 -3.98 -2.44
CA VAL A 167 12.34 -2.53 -2.31
C VAL A 167 11.75 -1.87 -3.55
N SER A 168 11.13 -0.71 -3.36
CA SER A 168 10.61 0.13 -4.44
C SER A 168 10.42 1.57 -3.96
N THR A 169 9.92 2.43 -4.84
CA THR A 169 9.48 3.78 -4.54
C THR A 169 7.98 3.91 -4.77
N ALA A 170 7.35 4.95 -4.20
CA ALA A 170 5.93 5.19 -4.46
C ALA A 170 5.65 5.48 -5.94
N ARG A 171 6.58 6.17 -6.63
CA ARG A 171 6.50 6.42 -8.08
C ARG A 171 6.57 5.15 -8.91
N ASP A 172 7.51 4.24 -8.61
CA ASP A 172 7.62 2.99 -9.36
C ASP A 172 6.43 2.07 -9.10
N LEU A 173 5.91 2.05 -7.87
CA LEU A 173 4.69 1.33 -7.55
C LEU A 173 3.46 1.88 -8.30
N ALA A 174 3.38 3.18 -8.61
CA ALA A 174 2.30 3.70 -9.45
C ALA A 174 2.32 3.09 -10.87
N LYS A 175 3.51 2.81 -11.42
CA LYS A 175 3.66 2.11 -12.72
C LYS A 175 3.20 0.66 -12.61
N LEU A 176 3.58 -0.02 -11.53
CA LEU A 176 3.11 -1.38 -11.24
C LEU A 176 1.59 -1.42 -11.11
N LEU A 177 0.98 -0.48 -10.39
CA LEU A 177 -0.47 -0.36 -10.25
C LEU A 177 -1.17 -0.21 -11.60
N ALA A 178 -0.66 0.65 -12.47
CA ALA A 178 -1.25 0.90 -13.78
C ALA A 178 -1.29 -0.36 -14.65
N VAL A 179 -0.22 -1.18 -14.65
CA VAL A 179 -0.17 -2.43 -15.42
C VAL A 179 -0.96 -3.54 -14.74
N ALA A 180 -0.86 -3.67 -13.41
CA ALA A 180 -1.63 -4.65 -12.64
C ALA A 180 -3.14 -4.46 -12.83
N TYR A 181 -3.62 -3.22 -12.90
CA TYR A 181 -5.03 -2.93 -13.13
C TYR A 181 -5.52 -3.36 -14.52
N ARG A 182 -4.64 -3.47 -15.53
CA ARG A 182 -5.05 -3.96 -16.86
C ARG A 182 -5.31 -5.46 -16.90
N GLN A 183 -4.91 -6.20 -15.86
CA GLN A 183 -5.12 -7.64 -15.76
C GLN A 183 -6.44 -7.96 -15.04
N PRO A 184 -7.46 -8.53 -15.73
CA PRO A 184 -8.78 -8.76 -15.14
C PRO A 184 -8.75 -9.62 -13.87
N LEU A 185 -7.94 -10.69 -13.85
CA LEU A 185 -7.82 -11.56 -12.68
C LEU A 185 -7.20 -10.84 -11.47
N ILE A 186 -6.20 -9.97 -11.69
CA ILE A 186 -5.62 -9.19 -10.59
C ILE A 186 -6.66 -8.22 -10.04
N ARG A 187 -7.43 -7.55 -10.91
CA ARG A 187 -8.53 -6.68 -10.48
C ARG A 187 -9.53 -7.44 -9.63
N GLN A 188 -10.03 -8.59 -10.12
CA GLN A 188 -11.00 -9.40 -9.42
C GLN A 188 -10.48 -9.85 -8.05
N PHE A 189 -9.35 -10.57 -8.03
CA PHE A 189 -8.81 -11.16 -6.80
C PHE A 189 -8.37 -10.15 -5.74
N THR A 190 -8.11 -8.90 -6.12
CA THR A 190 -7.79 -7.85 -5.15
C THR A 190 -9.03 -7.14 -4.59
N GLN A 191 -10.20 -7.34 -5.21
CA GLN A 191 -11.50 -6.77 -4.84
C GLN A 191 -12.41 -7.77 -4.12
N ASP A 192 -12.16 -9.07 -4.25
CA ASP A 192 -12.93 -10.08 -3.51
C ASP A 192 -12.79 -9.83 -2.01
N SER A 193 -13.92 -9.78 -1.30
CA SER A 193 -13.99 -9.36 0.11
C SER A 193 -13.56 -10.46 1.08
N ASP A 194 -13.95 -11.67 0.74
CA ASP A 194 -13.70 -12.91 1.45
C ASP A 194 -14.03 -14.09 0.53
N GLN A 195 -13.45 -15.25 0.83
CA GLN A 195 -13.63 -16.47 0.05
C GLN A 195 -13.53 -17.68 0.98
N PRO A 196 -14.58 -18.50 1.12
CA PRO A 196 -14.43 -19.85 1.64
C PRO A 196 -13.70 -20.70 0.60
N VAL A 197 -12.65 -21.40 1.01
CA VAL A 197 -11.89 -22.32 0.16
C VAL A 197 -11.88 -23.69 0.80
N THR A 198 -12.32 -24.69 0.04
CA THR A 198 -12.21 -26.11 0.39
C THR A 198 -11.06 -26.73 -0.38
N PHE A 199 -10.04 -27.15 0.35
CA PHE A 199 -8.95 -27.95 -0.18
C PHE A 199 -9.39 -29.41 -0.18
N GLN A 200 -9.09 -30.16 -1.24
CA GLN A 200 -9.48 -31.57 -1.37
C GLN A 200 -8.38 -32.53 -0.90
N THR A 201 -7.12 -32.08 -0.87
CA THR A 201 -5.98 -32.92 -0.51
C THR A 201 -5.02 -32.16 0.39
N PRO A 202 -4.97 -32.45 1.71
CA PRO A 202 -6.01 -33.16 2.46
C PRO A 202 -7.32 -32.36 2.46
N SER A 203 -8.45 -33.00 2.80
CA SER A 203 -9.75 -32.32 2.85
C SER A 203 -9.88 -31.42 4.08
N TYR A 204 -10.09 -30.12 3.87
CA TYR A 204 -10.45 -29.14 4.91
C TYR A 204 -10.88 -27.81 4.29
N SER A 205 -11.61 -27.00 5.05
CA SER A 205 -12.07 -25.68 4.60
C SER A 205 -11.48 -24.55 5.45
N LEU A 206 -11.15 -23.44 4.80
CA LEU A 206 -10.72 -22.21 5.46
C LEU A 206 -11.48 -21.01 4.89
N MET A 207 -11.89 -20.10 5.77
CA MET A 207 -12.34 -18.77 5.36
C MET A 207 -11.15 -17.83 5.20
N PHE A 208 -11.05 -17.15 4.06
CA PHE A 208 -10.04 -16.14 3.76
C PHE A 208 -10.71 -14.78 3.61
N ASN A 209 -10.05 -13.71 4.09
CA ASN A 209 -10.60 -12.35 4.06
C ASN A 209 -9.62 -11.41 3.36
N ASN A 210 -10.15 -10.39 2.70
CA ASN A 210 -9.33 -9.33 2.14
C ASN A 210 -8.60 -8.57 3.25
N THR A 211 -7.30 -8.37 3.05
CA THR A 211 -6.46 -7.63 4.01
C THR A 211 -6.73 -6.12 4.03
N ASN A 212 -7.40 -5.57 3.00
CA ASN A 212 -7.80 -4.18 2.95
C ASN A 212 -9.29 -4.02 3.33
N PRO A 213 -9.62 -3.48 4.51
CA PRO A 213 -11.01 -3.31 4.93
C PRO A 213 -11.78 -2.30 4.05
N LEU A 214 -11.10 -1.42 3.30
CA LEU A 214 -11.77 -0.47 2.40
C LEU A 214 -12.44 -1.16 1.21
N VAL A 215 -12.05 -2.40 0.88
CA VAL A 215 -12.71 -3.20 -0.17
C VAL A 215 -14.19 -3.45 0.16
N LYS A 216 -14.52 -3.63 1.45
CA LYS A 216 -15.90 -3.83 1.91
C LYS A 216 -16.67 -2.51 2.07
N ASN A 217 -16.03 -1.36 1.86
CA ASN A 217 -16.65 -0.05 2.02
C ASN A 217 -17.13 0.47 0.66
N PRO A 218 -18.45 0.55 0.41
CA PRO A 218 -18.99 0.97 -0.89
C PRO A 218 -18.59 2.39 -1.30
N ASP A 219 -18.33 3.28 -0.33
CA ASP A 219 -17.90 4.66 -0.59
C ASP A 219 -16.54 4.76 -1.28
N TRP A 220 -15.72 3.72 -1.17
CA TRP A 220 -14.36 3.75 -1.69
C TRP A 220 -14.27 3.30 -3.15
N GLY A 221 -15.20 2.48 -3.64
CA GLY A 221 -15.15 1.97 -5.01
C GLY A 221 -13.77 1.39 -5.36
N VAL A 222 -13.23 0.51 -4.50
CA VAL A 222 -11.88 -0.04 -4.67
C VAL A 222 -11.84 -0.90 -5.93
N GLY A 223 -11.01 -0.55 -6.91
CA GLY A 223 -10.85 -1.28 -8.16
C GLY A 223 -9.60 -2.17 -8.22
N LEU A 224 -8.62 -1.92 -7.36
CA LEU A 224 -7.47 -2.80 -7.09
C LEU A 224 -6.84 -2.37 -5.77
N SER A 225 -6.46 -3.32 -4.91
CA SER A 225 -5.65 -2.97 -3.74
C SER A 225 -4.69 -4.07 -3.32
N LYS A 226 -3.62 -3.68 -2.62
CA LYS A 226 -2.79 -4.60 -1.87
C LYS A 226 -2.25 -3.91 -0.61
N THR A 227 -2.24 -4.63 0.50
CA THR A 227 -1.59 -4.21 1.74
C THR A 227 -0.27 -4.96 1.94
N GLY A 228 0.60 -4.43 2.79
CA GLY A 228 1.82 -5.10 3.21
C GLY A 228 2.28 -4.68 4.59
N PHE A 229 2.97 -5.58 5.28
CA PHE A 229 3.63 -5.31 6.55
C PHE A 229 4.82 -6.26 6.73
N THR A 230 5.96 -5.69 7.10
CA THR A 230 7.05 -6.30 7.87
C THR A 230 7.57 -5.22 8.82
N ASP A 231 8.40 -5.59 9.80
CA ASP A 231 8.96 -4.61 10.73
C ASP A 231 9.82 -3.56 10.00
N GLU A 232 10.58 -3.98 8.98
CA GLU A 232 11.41 -3.07 8.18
C GLU A 232 10.62 -2.20 7.21
N ALA A 233 9.55 -2.75 6.62
CA ALA A 233 8.72 -2.01 5.67
C ALA A 233 7.79 -1.01 6.37
N GLY A 234 7.45 -1.27 7.63
CA GLY A 234 6.25 -0.70 8.24
C GLY A 234 5.00 -1.13 7.48
N ARG A 235 3.88 -0.43 7.69
CA ARG A 235 2.64 -0.71 6.96
C ARG A 235 2.66 -0.05 5.59
N CYS A 236 2.25 -0.79 4.57
CA CYS A 236 2.18 -0.34 3.18
C CYS A 236 0.77 -0.56 2.61
N LEU A 237 0.33 0.33 1.73
CA LEU A 237 -0.90 0.23 0.96
C LEU A 237 -0.65 0.75 -0.46
N ILE A 238 -1.12 0.00 -1.45
CA ILE A 238 -1.27 0.45 -2.84
C ILE A 238 -2.71 0.21 -3.25
N MET A 239 -3.35 1.22 -3.82
CA MET A 239 -4.78 1.15 -4.11
C MET A 239 -5.14 2.02 -5.31
N ARG A 240 -5.93 1.47 -6.22
CA ARG A 240 -6.76 2.22 -7.17
C ARG A 240 -8.19 2.17 -6.66
N ALA A 241 -8.79 3.34 -6.46
CA ALA A 241 -10.12 3.47 -5.88
C ALA A 241 -10.84 4.68 -6.46
N LYS A 242 -12.17 4.71 -6.36
CA LYS A 242 -13.00 5.81 -6.85
C LYS A 242 -13.82 6.45 -5.72
N PRO A 243 -13.19 6.97 -4.65
CA PRO A 243 -13.93 7.65 -3.60
C PRO A 243 -14.59 8.93 -4.14
N ASP A 244 -15.85 9.15 -3.76
CA ASP A 244 -16.62 10.36 -4.13
C ASP A 244 -16.55 10.69 -5.64
N ASN A 245 -16.68 9.66 -6.49
CA ASN A 245 -16.59 9.73 -7.96
C ASN A 245 -15.25 10.16 -8.55
N ARG A 246 -14.21 10.34 -7.75
CA ARG A 246 -12.87 10.69 -8.22
C ARG A 246 -11.96 9.47 -8.26
N GLU A 247 -11.43 9.13 -9.44
CA GLU A 247 -10.58 7.96 -9.59
C GLU A 247 -9.12 8.28 -9.22
N LEU A 248 -8.61 7.58 -8.20
CA LEU A 248 -7.32 7.85 -7.58
C LEU A 248 -6.42 6.62 -7.58
N ALA A 249 -5.12 6.86 -7.78
CA ALA A 249 -4.07 5.96 -7.32
C ALA A 249 -3.50 6.49 -6.00
N ILE A 250 -3.51 5.66 -4.96
CA ILE A 250 -3.01 5.96 -3.62
C ILE A 250 -1.93 4.95 -3.27
N ILE A 251 -0.71 5.43 -3.07
CA ILE A 251 0.44 4.63 -2.65
C ILE A 251 0.94 5.21 -1.33
N LEU A 252 0.96 4.39 -0.28
CA LEU A 252 1.38 4.72 1.07
C LEU A 252 2.42 3.71 1.53
N LEU A 253 3.61 4.17 1.92
CA LEU A 253 4.71 3.32 2.36
C LEU A 253 5.20 3.73 3.73
N ASN A 254 5.59 2.72 4.51
CA ASN A 254 6.19 2.90 5.82
C ASN A 254 5.32 3.75 6.76
N SER A 255 4.05 3.38 6.90
CA SER A 255 3.17 3.94 7.92
C SER A 255 3.41 3.27 9.28
N VAL A 256 3.40 4.07 10.35
CA VAL A 256 3.51 3.59 11.73
C VAL A 256 2.11 3.39 12.31
N GLY A 257 1.81 2.21 12.83
CA GLY A 257 0.52 1.86 13.45
C GLY A 257 -0.38 0.99 12.58
N LYS A 258 -1.09 0.03 13.20
CA LYS A 258 -1.80 -1.06 12.52
C LYS A 258 -2.84 -0.59 11.49
N ARG A 259 -3.59 0.46 11.81
CA ARG A 259 -4.68 1.00 10.95
C ARG A 259 -4.27 2.25 10.17
N THR A 260 -3.01 2.65 10.26
CA THR A 260 -2.55 3.93 9.74
C THR A 260 -2.71 4.11 8.23
N PRO A 261 -2.44 3.13 7.36
CA PRO A 261 -2.69 3.30 5.93
C PRO A 261 -4.17 3.58 5.61
N ILE A 262 -5.10 2.97 6.35
CA ILE A 262 -6.55 3.19 6.21
C ILE A 262 -6.93 4.57 6.72
N GLY A 263 -6.36 4.98 7.86
CA GLY A 263 -6.52 6.34 8.37
C GLY A 263 -5.97 7.40 7.41
N ASP A 264 -4.79 7.17 6.82
CA ASP A 264 -4.17 8.05 5.84
C ASP A 264 -5.00 8.14 4.56
N ALA A 265 -5.54 7.01 4.08
CA ALA A 265 -6.49 7.00 2.96
C ALA A 265 -7.74 7.85 3.26
N ASN A 266 -8.35 7.71 4.44
CA ASN A 266 -9.49 8.53 4.86
C ASN A 266 -9.12 10.02 5.02
N ARG A 267 -7.91 10.35 5.49
CA ARG A 267 -7.42 11.74 5.53
C ARG A 267 -7.24 12.32 4.13
N ILE A 268 -6.74 11.54 3.16
CA ILE A 268 -6.67 11.95 1.75
C ILE A 268 -8.07 12.25 1.21
N ARG A 269 -9.03 11.33 1.40
CA ARG A 269 -10.42 11.52 0.98
C ARG A 269 -11.01 12.80 1.58
N LYS A 270 -10.88 13.01 2.90
CA LYS A 270 -11.37 14.22 3.58
C LYS A 270 -10.70 15.50 3.05
N TRP A 271 -9.38 15.47 2.85
CA TRP A 271 -8.63 16.62 2.33
C TRP A 271 -9.08 17.01 0.92
N LEU A 272 -9.29 16.03 0.03
CA LEU A 272 -9.78 16.26 -1.33
C LEU A 272 -11.22 16.81 -1.39
N LYS A 273 -12.02 16.61 -0.33
CA LYS A 273 -13.38 17.20 -0.24
C LYS A 273 -13.37 18.63 0.31
N ALA A 274 -12.31 19.03 1.00
CA ALA A 274 -12.21 20.32 1.66
C ALA A 274 -11.56 21.41 0.77
N GLY A 275 -11.16 21.07 -0.47
CA GLY A 275 -10.51 21.97 -1.42
C GLY A 275 -10.80 21.59 -2.85
#